data_AF-A0A838HPW2-F1
#
_entry.id   AF-A0A838HPW2-F1
#
_cell.length_a   1.000
_cell.length_b   1.000
_cell.length_c   1.000
_cell.angle_alpha   90.00
_cell.angle_beta   90.00
_cell.angle_gamma   90.00
#
_symmetry.space_group_name_H-M   'P 1'
#
loop_
_entity.id
_entity.type
_entity.pdbx_description
1 polymer ?
#
loop_
_entity_poly.entity_id
_entity_poly.type
_entity_poly.pdbx_seq_one_letter_code
_entity_poly.pdbx_strand_id
1 'polypeptide(L)' 'YAPGVSITSAWINSGTNTISGTSMASPHVAGVAALIKHRYGNVSSSSVTTYLNNALTASKIKNNPSGTKNALLYKYVTAW' A
#
# COMPACT_ATOMS: atom_id res chain seq x y z
N TYR A 1 1.48 6.91 1.92
CA TYR A 1 0.71 7.02 0.67
C TYR A 1 0.73 5.71 -0.09
N ALA A 2 -0.30 5.44 -0.88
CA ALA A 2 -0.37 4.34 -1.85
C ALA A 2 -1.20 4.82 -3.07
N PRO A 3 -1.12 4.14 -4.23
CA PRO A 3 -1.88 4.54 -5.43
C PRO A 3 -3.39 4.52 -5.18
N GLY A 4 -4.04 5.67 -5.36
CA GLY A 4 -5.49 5.82 -5.10
C GLY A 4 -6.22 6.70 -6.11
N VAL A 5 -5.57 7.17 -7.17
CA VAL A 5 -6.18 7.99 -8.22
C VAL A 5 -6.11 7.23 -9.52
N SER A 6 -7.23 7.17 -10.25
CA SER A 6 -7.37 6.45 -11.52
C SER A 6 -6.90 4.99 -11.43
N ILE A 7 -7.41 4.28 -10.43
CA ILE A 7 -7.08 2.86 -10.21
C ILE A 7 -8.12 2.00 -10.93
N THR A 8 -7.68 1.22 -11.89
CA THR A 8 -8.47 0.20 -12.56
C THR A 8 -8.53 -1.07 -11.73
N SER A 9 -9.73 -1.59 -11.50
CA SER A 9 -9.94 -2.89 -10.85
C SER A 9 -11.19 -3.58 -11.39
N ALA A 10 -11.45 -4.80 -10.90
CA ALA A 10 -12.67 -5.53 -11.19
C ALA A 10 -13.93 -4.74 -10.78
N TRP A 11 -14.99 -4.95 -11.52
CA TRP A 11 -16.30 -4.33 -11.32
C TRP A 11 -17.40 -5.38 -11.48
N ILE A 12 -18.62 -5.01 -11.07
CA ILE A 12 -19.79 -5.88 -11.24
C ILE A 12 -19.98 -6.28 -12.71
N ASN A 13 -20.66 -7.41 -12.94
CA ASN A 13 -20.93 -7.97 -14.27
C ASN A 13 -19.68 -8.30 -15.09
N SER A 14 -18.65 -8.85 -14.43
CA SER A 14 -17.36 -9.23 -15.04
C SER A 14 -16.64 -8.06 -15.75
N GLY A 15 -16.97 -6.83 -15.37
CA GLY A 15 -16.38 -5.63 -15.93
C GLY A 15 -15.12 -5.18 -15.20
N THR A 16 -14.59 -4.06 -15.67
CA THR A 16 -13.56 -3.29 -14.98
C THR A 16 -14.03 -1.86 -14.84
N ASN A 17 -13.61 -1.19 -13.77
CA ASN A 17 -13.88 0.23 -13.59
C ASN A 17 -12.63 0.95 -13.07
N THR A 18 -12.50 2.21 -13.43
CA THR A 18 -11.39 3.08 -13.02
C THR A 18 -11.93 4.19 -12.14
N ILE A 19 -11.60 4.14 -10.86
CA ILE A 19 -12.10 5.09 -9.85
C ILE A 19 -10.98 5.61 -8.97
N SER A 20 -11.30 6.64 -8.19
CA SER A 20 -10.35 7.36 -7.34
C SER A 20 -10.87 7.45 -5.92
N GLY A 21 -9.98 7.30 -4.93
CA GLY A 21 -10.28 7.45 -3.53
C GLY A 21 -9.22 6.82 -2.63
N THR A 22 -9.22 7.21 -1.36
CA THR A 22 -8.46 6.49 -0.32
C THR A 22 -8.91 5.02 -0.21
N SER A 23 -10.17 4.73 -0.55
CA SER A 23 -10.70 3.38 -0.73
C SER A 23 -9.96 2.55 -1.77
N MET A 24 -9.30 3.17 -2.76
CA MET A 24 -8.48 2.47 -3.77
C MET A 24 -7.01 2.38 -3.33
N ALA A 25 -6.54 3.32 -2.50
CA ALA A 25 -5.21 3.27 -1.89
C ALA A 25 -5.10 2.18 -0.82
N SER A 26 -6.12 2.00 0.02
CA SER A 26 -6.15 1.00 1.10
C SER A 26 -5.88 -0.44 0.63
N PRO A 27 -6.55 -0.98 -0.42
CA PRO A 27 -6.32 -2.36 -0.87
C PRO A 27 -4.91 -2.60 -1.41
N HIS A 28 -4.20 -1.58 -1.90
CA HIS A 28 -2.78 -1.73 -2.24
C HIS A 28 -1.94 -2.06 -1.00
N VAL A 29 -2.18 -1.36 0.12
CA VAL A 29 -1.48 -1.61 1.39
C VAL A 29 -1.87 -2.99 1.94
N ALA A 30 -3.16 -3.35 1.89
CA ALA A 30 -3.63 -4.65 2.32
C ALA A 30 -2.99 -5.81 1.52
N GLY A 31 -2.83 -5.65 0.21
CA GLY A 31 -2.13 -6.62 -0.64
C GLY A 31 -0.67 -6.82 -0.22
N VAL A 32 0.07 -5.73 0.03
CA VAL A 32 1.47 -5.84 0.50
C VAL A 32 1.54 -6.45 1.91
N ALA A 33 0.60 -6.13 2.80
CA ALA A 33 0.49 -6.78 4.11
C ALA A 33 0.28 -8.30 3.98
N ALA A 34 -0.55 -8.74 3.04
CA ALA A 34 -0.74 -10.16 2.75
C ALA A 34 0.56 -10.81 2.23
N LEU A 35 1.33 -10.13 1.37
CA LEU A 35 2.64 -10.63 0.91
C LEU A 35 3.65 -10.76 2.05
N ILE A 36 3.65 -9.83 3.01
CA ILE A 36 4.48 -9.92 4.22
C ILE A 36 4.09 -11.17 5.02
N LYS A 37 2.81 -11.39 5.28
CA LYS A 37 2.34 -12.59 6.00
C LYS A 37 2.63 -13.88 5.23
N HIS A 38 2.54 -13.85 3.90
CA HIS A 38 2.93 -14.99 3.06
C HIS A 38 4.42 -15.32 3.22
N ARG A 39 5.30 -14.30 3.25
CA ARG A 39 6.75 -14.50 3.33
C ARG A 39 7.25 -14.86 4.74
N TYR A 40 6.68 -14.25 5.77
CA TYR A 40 7.17 -14.37 7.15
C TYR A 40 6.25 -15.20 8.06
N GLY A 41 5.19 -15.79 7.51
CA GLY A 41 4.19 -16.54 8.25
C GLY A 41 3.16 -15.64 8.95
N ASN A 42 2.43 -16.18 9.93
CA ASN A 42 1.38 -15.46 10.64
C ASN A 42 1.93 -14.48 11.69
N VAL A 43 2.84 -13.60 11.27
CA VAL A 43 3.40 -12.52 12.09
C VAL A 43 2.29 -11.57 12.58
N SER A 44 2.52 -10.95 13.75
CA SER A 44 1.57 -10.01 14.35
C SER A 44 1.32 -8.80 13.46
N SER A 45 0.17 -8.14 13.63
CA SER A 45 -0.15 -6.88 12.95
C SER A 45 0.88 -5.77 13.21
N SER A 46 1.48 -5.77 14.41
CA SER A 46 2.58 -4.84 14.75
C SER A 46 3.81 -5.11 13.89
N SER A 47 4.19 -6.38 13.72
CA SER A 47 5.31 -6.78 12.87
C SER A 47 5.04 -6.42 11.40
N VAL A 48 3.83 -6.68 10.90
CA VAL A 48 3.40 -6.25 9.55
C VAL A 48 3.56 -4.73 9.38
N THR A 49 3.14 -3.95 10.38
CA THR A 49 3.26 -2.49 10.35
C THR A 49 4.73 -2.05 10.33
N THR A 50 5.60 -2.70 11.09
CA THR A 50 7.05 -2.45 11.07
C THR A 50 7.64 -2.75 9.68
N TYR A 51 7.35 -3.93 9.14
CA TYR A 51 7.82 -4.32 7.80
C TYR A 51 7.35 -3.34 6.71
N LEU A 52 6.08 -2.94 6.74
CA LEU A 52 5.54 -1.93 5.82
C LEU A 52 6.30 -0.61 5.94
N ASN A 53 6.49 -0.10 7.16
CA ASN A 53 7.15 1.17 7.38
C ASN A 53 8.62 1.17 6.94
N ASN A 54 9.32 0.05 7.13
CA ASN A 54 10.72 -0.10 6.72
C ASN A 54 10.89 -0.18 5.21
N ALA A 55 9.87 -0.64 4.48
CA ALA A 55 9.92 -0.77 3.03
C ALA A 55 9.52 0.51 2.27
N LEU A 56 8.94 1.53 2.92
CA LEU A 56 8.40 2.68 2.21
C LEU A 56 9.47 3.47 1.44
N THR A 57 9.11 3.91 0.23
CA THR A 57 9.94 4.81 -0.57
C THR A 57 9.75 6.25 -0.10
N ALA A 58 10.78 6.86 0.48
CA ALA A 58 10.74 8.23 0.97
C ALA A 58 10.72 9.29 -0.17
N SER A 59 10.14 10.44 0.14
CA SER A 59 10.25 11.69 -0.66
C SER A 59 9.75 11.57 -2.11
N LYS A 60 8.67 10.83 -2.33
CA LYS A 60 8.06 10.66 -3.68
C LYS A 60 6.76 11.42 -3.88
N ILE A 61 6.18 11.99 -2.82
CA ILE A 61 4.93 12.74 -2.91
C ILE A 61 5.24 14.21 -3.14
N LYS A 62 4.84 14.72 -4.31
CA LYS A 62 4.88 16.15 -4.63
C LYS A 62 3.73 16.87 -3.93
N ASN A 63 3.93 18.13 -3.54
CA ASN A 63 2.93 18.95 -2.83
C ASN A 63 2.35 18.26 -1.58
N ASN A 64 3.20 17.50 -0.87
CA ASN A 64 2.81 16.79 0.34
C ASN A 64 2.45 17.79 1.45
N PRO A 65 1.24 17.72 2.05
CA PRO A 65 0.85 18.63 3.13
C PRO A 65 1.84 18.59 4.30
N SER A 66 2.08 19.75 4.91
CA SER A 66 2.94 19.86 6.09
C SER A 66 2.44 18.94 7.21
N GLY A 67 3.36 18.31 7.94
CA GLY A 67 3.05 17.34 9.00
C GLY A 67 2.66 15.94 8.50
N THR A 68 2.49 15.72 7.19
CA THR A 68 2.17 14.38 6.65
C THR A 68 3.44 13.62 6.24
N LYS A 69 3.55 12.33 6.59
CA LYS A 69 4.70 11.49 6.21
C LYS A 69 4.81 11.36 4.68
N ASN A 70 5.90 11.89 4.11
CA ASN A 70 6.21 11.76 2.68
C ASN A 70 6.84 10.39 2.37
N ALA A 71 5.99 9.37 2.30
CA ALA A 71 6.43 8.01 2.06
C ALA A 71 5.39 7.25 1.22
N LEU A 72 5.85 6.59 0.16
CA LEU A 72 5.04 5.83 -0.79
C LEU A 72 5.21 4.32 -0.55
N LEU A 73 4.10 3.58 -0.57
CA LEU A 73 4.09 2.12 -0.47
C LEU A 73 5.03 1.49 -1.51
N TYR A 74 5.80 0.50 -1.07
CA TYR A 74 6.66 -0.31 -1.93
C TYR A 74 6.41 -1.79 -1.61
N LYS A 75 6.35 -2.63 -2.65
CA LYS A 75 5.97 -4.04 -2.49
C LYS A 75 7.10 -4.94 -2.00
N TYR A 76 8.36 -4.58 -2.25
CA TYR A 76 9.47 -5.42 -1.86
C TYR A 76 9.87 -5.09 -0.43
N VAL A 77 9.52 -5.99 0.48
CA VAL A 77 10.05 -6.00 1.84
C VAL A 77 11.32 -6.83 1.81
N THR A 78 12.47 -6.16 1.78
CA THR A 78 13.76 -6.85 1.90
C THR A 78 13.88 -7.42 3.29
N ALA A 79 14.32 -8.68 3.38
CA ALA A 79 14.68 -9.28 4.66
C ALA A 79 15.83 -8.46 5.28
N TRP A 80 15.69 -8.16 6.57
CA TRP A 80 16.73 -7.60 7.43
C TRP A 80 17.46 -8.76 8.09
#